data_AF-A0A847G398-F1
#
_entry.id   AF-A0A847G398-F1
#
_cell.length_a   1.000
_cell.length_b   1.000
_cell.length_c   1.000
_cell.angle_alpha   90.00
_cell.angle_beta   90.00
_cell.angle_gamma   90.00
#
_symmetry.space_group_name_H-M   'P 1'
#
loop_
_entity.id
_entity.type
_entity.pdbx_description
1 polymer ?
#
loop_
_entity_poly.entity_id
_entity_poly.type
_entity_poly.pdbx_seq_one_letter_code
_entity_poly.pdbx_strand_id
1 'polypeptide(L)' 'MSIALIATGVFIYRAVMGYAPWTYVFYGVFAELLLLWALRPNIKRLIEGKERAVGIRSYIQRKRAGKKPEFYNGEDLD' A
#
# COMPACT_ATOMS: atom_id res chain seq x y z
N MET A 1 -3.68 -3.40 4.57
CA MET A 1 -3.43 -4.20 5.79
C MET A 1 -4.07 -3.59 7.01
N SER A 2 -3.86 -2.31 7.34
CA SER A 2 -4.42 -1.70 8.56
C SER A 2 -5.93 -1.90 8.72
N ILE A 3 -6.74 -1.68 7.68
CA ILE A 3 -8.20 -1.82 7.75
C ILE A 3 -8.65 -3.25 8.05
N ALA A 4 -8.08 -4.25 7.36
CA ALA A 4 -8.48 -5.65 7.54
C ALA A 4 -8.01 -6.22 8.89
N LEU A 5 -6.83 -5.82 9.37
CA LEU A 5 -6.37 -6.11 10.73
C LEU A 5 -7.30 -5.50 11.79
N ILE A 6 -7.61 -4.21 11.67
CA ILE A 6 -8.49 -3.50 12.62
C ILE A 6 -9.89 -4.11 12.59
N ALA A 7 -10.45 -4.38 11.40
CA ALA A 7 -11.76 -5.00 11.26
C ALA A 7 -11.82 -6.39 11.91
N THR A 8 -10.79 -7.21 11.73
CA THR A 8 -10.68 -8.53 12.37
C THR A 8 -10.64 -8.39 13.89
N GLY A 9 -9.88 -7.44 14.43
CA GLY A 9 -9.85 -7.15 15.87
C GLY A 9 -11.22 -6.73 16.42
N VAL A 10 -11.96 -5.87 15.70
CA VAL A 10 -13.33 -5.48 16.06
C VAL A 10 -14.28 -6.68 16.03
N PHE A 11 -14.18 -7.57 15.04
CA PHE A 11 -15.00 -8.77 14.98
C PHE A 11 -14.71 -9.74 16.11
N ILE A 12 -13.44 -9.91 16.49
CA ILE A 12 -13.05 -10.73 17.65
C ILE A 12 -13.67 -10.17 18.92
N TYR A 13 -13.52 -8.86 19.16
CA TYR A 13 -14.10 -8.21 20.33
C TYR A 13 -15.61 -8.40 20.41
N ARG A 14 -16.32 -8.18 19.29
CA ARG A 14 -17.77 -8.37 19.23
C ARG A 14 -18.21 -9.82 19.40
N ALA A 15 -17.45 -10.79 18.90
CA ALA A 15 -17.75 -12.22 19.03
C ALA A 15 -17.55 -12.71 20.46
N VAL A 16 -16.49 -12.27 21.15
CA VAL A 16 -16.24 -12.57 22.56
C VAL A 16 -17.35 -12.04 23.46
N MET A 17 -17.88 -10.85 23.15
CA MET A 17 -19.02 -10.26 23.87
C MET A 17 -20.39 -10.86 23.46
N GLY A 18 -20.45 -11.81 22.52
CA GLY A 18 -21.69 -12.42 22.04
C GLY A 18 -22.55 -11.53 21.13
N TYR A 19 -22.05 -10.37 20.71
CA TYR A 19 -22.77 -9.42 19.83
C TYR A 19 -22.60 -9.69 18.34
N ALA A 20 -21.81 -10.70 17.97
CA ALA A 20 -21.56 -11.08 16.60
C ALA A 20 -21.24 -12.58 16.49
N PRO A 21 -21.61 -13.24 15.38
CA PRO A 21 -21.15 -14.59 15.09
C PRO A 21 -19.64 -14.64 14.81
N TRP A 22 -19.01 -15.75 15.19
CA TRP A 22 -17.59 -16.03 14.91
C TRP A 22 -17.27 -16.09 13.41
N THR A 23 -18.26 -16.28 12.54
CA THR A 23 -18.09 -16.27 11.07
C THR A 23 -17.47 -14.97 10.56
N TYR A 24 -17.72 -13.83 11.21
CA TYR A 24 -17.11 -12.55 10.84
C TYR A 24 -15.62 -12.49 11.17
N VAL A 25 -15.16 -13.18 12.22
CA VAL A 25 -13.73 -13.31 12.53
C VAL A 25 -13.04 -14.07 11.41
N PHE A 26 -13.60 -15.21 11.00
CA PHE A 26 -13.05 -15.99 9.87
C PHE A 26 -13.03 -15.16 8.58
N TYR A 27 -14.09 -14.41 8.30
CA TYR A 27 -14.13 -13.50 7.15
C TYR A 27 -12.99 -12.48 7.18
N GLY A 28 -12.75 -11.83 8.33
CA GLY A 28 -11.64 -10.88 8.50
C GLY A 28 -10.27 -11.52 8.27
N VAL A 29 -10.05 -12.71 8.82
CA VAL A 29 -8.81 -13.48 8.62
C VAL A 29 -8.61 -13.84 7.15
N PHE A 30 -9.64 -14.34 6.46
CA PHE A 30 -9.56 -14.65 5.03
C PHE A 30 -9.29 -13.40 4.19
N ALA A 31 -9.93 -12.28 4.50
CA ALA A 31 -9.67 -11.02 3.82
C ALA A 31 -8.22 -10.55 3.99
N GLU A 32 -7.64 -10.68 5.19
CA GLU A 32 -6.23 -10.37 5.45
C GLU A 32 -5.30 -11.28 4.62
N LEU A 33 -5.57 -12.58 4.58
CA LEU A 33 -4.79 -13.53 3.77
C LEU A 33 -4.84 -13.20 2.27
N LEU A 34 -6.02 -12.85 1.75
CA LEU A 34 -6.18 -12.44 0.36
C LEU A 34 -5.43 -11.14 0.05
N LEU A 35 -5.48 -10.17 0.96
CA LEU A 35 -4.71 -8.93 0.80
C LEU A 35 -3.21 -9.22 0.79
N LEU A 36 -2.70 -10.05 1.71
CA LEU A 36 -1.29 -10.44 1.74
C LEU A 36 -0.87 -11.16 0.45
N TRP A 37 -1.73 -12.04 -0.06
CA TRP A 37 -1.49 -12.70 -1.34
C TRP A 37 -1.45 -11.71 -2.51
N ALA A 38 -2.38 -10.75 -2.55
CA ALA A 38 -2.41 -9.69 -3.56
C ALA A 38 -1.20 -8.75 -3.46
N LEU A 39 -0.66 -8.52 -2.25
CA LEU A 39 0.53 -7.69 -2.03
C LEU A 39 1.85 -8.42 -2.20
N ARG A 40 1.86 -9.76 -2.26
CA ARG A 40 3.07 -10.56 -2.55
C ARG A 40 3.96 -9.96 -3.66
N PRO A 41 3.45 -9.58 -4.84
CA PRO A 41 4.28 -8.96 -5.87
C PRO A 41 4.84 -7.59 -5.48
N ASN A 42 4.12 -6.79 -4.70
CA ASN A 42 4.60 -5.48 -4.22
C ASN A 42 5.69 -5.65 -3.16
N ILE A 43 5.50 -6.58 -2.21
CA ILE A 43 6.49 -6.92 -1.18
C ILE A 43 7.77 -7.47 -1.84
N LYS A 44 7.63 -8.29 -2.89
CA LYS A 44 8.78 -8.78 -3.65
C LYS A 44 9.59 -7.63 -4.27
N ARG A 45 8.93 -6.62 -4.84
CA ARG A 45 9.60 -5.43 -5.41
C ARG A 45 10.31 -4.58 -4.34
N LEU A 46 9.69 -4.45 -3.16
CA LEU A 46 10.28 -3.80 -1.98
C LEU A 46 11.59 -4.49 -1.57
N ILE A 47 11.56 -5.82 -1.40
CA ILE A 47 12.71 -6.62 -0.97
C ILE A 47 13.83 -6.57 -2.01
N GLU A 48 13.50 -6.62 -3.30
CA GLU A 48 14.47 -6.54 -4.38
C GLU A 48 15.13 -5.16 -4.52
N GLY A 49 14.65 -4.13 -3.79
CA GLY A 49 15.18 -2.77 -3.89
C GLY A 49 15.00 -2.11 -5.26
N LYS A 50 14.28 -2.77 -6.18
CA LYS A 50 13.97 -2.30 -7.54
C LYS A 50 12.74 -1.40 -7.57
N GLU A 51 12.35 -0.86 -6.44
CA GLU A 51 11.20 0.04 -6.40
C GLU A 51 11.46 1.29 -7.21
N ARG A 52 10.50 1.56 -8.12
CA ARG A 52 10.43 2.82 -8.81
C ARG A 52 10.15 3.88 -7.76
N ALA A 53 11.13 4.72 -7.45
CA ALA A 53 10.89 5.87 -6.58
C ALA A 53 9.73 6.67 -7.19
N VAL A 54 8.65 6.82 -6.42
CA VAL A 54 7.48 7.63 -6.76
C VAL A 54 7.35 8.76 -5.73
N GLY A 55 6.91 9.94 -6.17
CA GLY A 55 6.81 11.14 -5.31
C GLY A 55 8.10 11.95 -5.20
N ILE A 56 8.24 12.70 -4.10
CA ILE A 56 9.28 13.73 -3.89
C ILE A 56 10.70 13.17 -4.05
N ARG A 57 10.97 11.95 -3.57
CA ARG A 57 12.29 11.30 -3.71
C ARG A 57 12.68 11.08 -5.18
N SER A 58 11.71 10.76 -6.02
CA SER A 58 11.93 10.59 -7.47
C SER A 58 12.20 11.92 -8.16
N TYR A 59 11.52 12.98 -7.72
CA TYR A 59 11.73 14.34 -8.22
C TYR A 59 13.13 14.85 -7.84
N ILE A 60 13.54 14.65 -6.59
CA ILE A 60 14.89 15.01 -6.12
C ILE A 60 15.97 14.21 -6.86
N GLN A 61 15.78 12.91 -7.09
CA GLN A 61 16.73 12.09 -7.87
C GLN A 61 16.84 12.57 -9.32
N ARG A 62 15.73 12.91 -9.99
CA ARG A 62 15.75 13.45 -11.36
C ARG A 62 16.45 14.81 -11.44
N LYS A 63 16.20 15.69 -10.46
CA LYS A 63 16.87 16.99 -10.32
C LYS A 63 18.38 16.82 -10.10
N ARG A 64 18.80 15.88 -9.23
CA ARG A 64 20.23 15.54 -9.02
C ARG A 64 20.88 14.91 -10.25
N ALA A 65 20.11 14.15 -11.04
CA ALA A 65 20.58 13.55 -12.29
C ALA A 65 20.61 14.55 -13.47
N GLY A 66 20.34 15.84 -13.24
CA GLY A 66 20.38 16.88 -14.27
C GLY A 66 19.30 16.76 -15.35
N LYS A 67 18.34 15.84 -15.19
CA LYS A 67 17.24 15.67 -16.15
C LYS A 67 16.16 16.72 -15.87
N LYS A 68 15.94 17.64 -16.81
CA LYS A 68 14.84 18.60 -16.75
C LYS A 68 13.51 17.82 -16.75
N PRO A 69 12.52 18.20 -15.92
CA PRO A 69 11.21 17.57 -15.94
C PRO A 69 10.57 17.79 -17.32
N GLU A 70 9.89 16.78 -17.84
CA GLU A 70 9.28 16.77 -19.18
C GLU A 70 8.19 17.85 -19.36
N PHE A 71 7.68 18.40 -18.25
CA PHE A 71 6.78 19.57 -18.24
C PHE A 71 7.52 20.89 -18.53
N TYR A 72 8.85 20.90 -18.57
CA TYR A 72 9.65 22.06 -18.91
C TYR A 72 9.94 22.04 -20.41
N ASN A 73 8.92 22.32 -21.23
CA ASN A 73 9.14 22.66 -22.62
C ASN A 73 9.60 24.11 -22.67
N GLY A 74 10.82 24.34 -23.14
CA GLY A 74 11.40 25.68 -23.25
C GLY A 74 10.68 26.62 -24.22
N GLU A 75 9.57 26.18 -24.82
CA GLU A 75 8.69 26.95 -25.69
C GLU A 75 7.77 27.91 -24.90
N ASP A 76 7.63 27.74 -23.57
CA ASP A 76 6.78 28.60 -22.73
C ASP A 76 7.49 29.88 -22.24
N LEU A 77 8.73 30.12 -22.67
CA LEU A 77 9.59 31.21 -22.19
C LEU A 77 9.95 32.26 -23.27
N ASP A 78 9.38 32.15 -24.47
CA ASP A 78 9.60 33.07 -25.59
C ASP A 78 8.39 34.00 -25.84
#